data_AF-A0A6B3D461-F1
#
_entry.id   AF-A0A6B3D461-F1
#
_cell.length_a   1.000
_cell.length_b   1.000
_cell.length_c   1.000
_cell.angle_alpha   90.00
_cell.angle_beta   90.00
_cell.angle_gamma   90.00
#
_symmetry.space_group_name_H-M   'P 1'
#
loop_
_entity.id
_entity.type
_entity.pdbx_description
1 polymer ?
#
loop_
_entity_poly.entity_id
_entity_poly.type
_entity_poly.pdbx_seq_one_letter_code
_entity_poly.pdbx_strand_id
1 'polypeptide(L)'
;LMRYPPWQRRQVAEGWWRAVEAARPGATHGWRQDLDLLLGYKRAQSVFTDVVREAVSLGRAARSPGVPVSLAAARLHGILSAAVLPLGLDSVPGPAEISAALVRWGRTHADEEPPGTQ
;
A
#
# COMPACT_ATOMS: atom_id res chain seq x y z
N LEU A 1 6.39 3.19 -0.40
CA LEU A 1 7.50 3.88 0.32
C LEU A 1 8.74 3.94 -0.57
N MET A 2 9.51 5.01 -0.47
CA MET A 2 10.73 5.21 -1.28
C MET A 2 11.71 4.05 -1.08
N ARG A 3 12.20 3.47 -2.17
CA ARG A 3 13.11 2.32 -2.17
C ARG A 3 14.56 2.77 -2.05
N TYR A 4 14.85 3.59 -1.03
CA TYR A 4 16.20 4.07 -0.78
C TYR A 4 17.13 2.92 -0.37
N PRO A 5 18.36 2.86 -0.91
CA PRO A 5 19.42 2.03 -0.35
C PRO A 5 19.60 2.29 1.15
N PRO A 6 20.08 1.31 1.95
CA PRO A 6 20.21 1.44 3.40
C PRO A 6 21.01 2.67 3.86
N TRP A 7 22.07 3.04 3.13
CA TRP A 7 22.87 4.23 3.44
C TRP A 7 22.08 5.52 3.25
N GLN A 8 21.27 5.61 2.19
CA GLN A 8 20.46 6.79 1.88
C GLN A 8 19.28 6.92 2.86
N ARG A 9 18.69 5.80 3.32
CA ARG A 9 17.66 5.83 4.37
C ARG A 9 18.15 6.52 5.63
N ARG A 10 19.37 6.20 6.08
CA ARG A 10 19.99 6.83 7.25
C ARG A 10 20.23 8.32 7.03
N GLN A 11 20.79 8.70 5.87
CA GLN A 11 21.04 10.10 5.56
C GLN A 11 19.77 10.95 5.53
N VAL A 12 18.69 10.44 4.93
CA VAL A 12 17.40 11.14 4.89
C VAL A 12 16.82 11.31 6.30
N ALA A 13 16.84 10.26 7.11
CA ALA A 13 16.30 10.32 8.47
C ALA A 13 17.13 11.27 9.36
N GLU A 14 18.45 11.26 9.25
CA GLU A 14 19.31 12.21 9.97
C GLU A 14 19.16 13.65 9.49
N GLY A 15 18.97 13.86 8.17
CA GLY A 15 18.69 15.17 7.61
C GLY A 15 17.37 15.74 8.14
N TRP A 16 16.32 14.92 8.17
CA TRP A 16 15.05 15.28 8.80
C TRP A 16 15.22 15.59 10.29
N TRP A 17 15.94 14.74 11.03
CA TRP A 17 16.23 14.96 12.45
C TRP A 17 16.87 16.33 12.70
N ARG A 18 17.95 16.65 11.97
CA ARG A 18 18.64 17.95 12.10
C ARG A 18 17.71 19.12 11.81
N ALA A 19 16.91 19.01 10.74
CA ALA A 19 16.00 20.08 10.34
C ALA A 19 14.88 20.33 11.37
N VAL A 20 14.28 19.27 11.89
CA VAL A 20 13.20 19.36 12.90
C VAL A 20 13.75 19.84 14.24
N GLU A 21 14.90 19.33 14.68
CA GLU A 21 15.52 19.73 15.94
C GLU A 21 15.95 21.21 15.91
N ALA A 22 16.45 21.70 14.78
CA ALA A 22 16.77 23.12 14.60
C ALA A 22 15.53 24.02 14.63
N ALA A 23 14.40 23.56 14.09
CA ALA A 23 13.15 24.34 14.09
C ALA A 23 12.42 24.29 15.44
N ARG A 24 12.49 23.17 16.16
CA ARG A 24 11.89 22.97 17.49
C ARG A 24 12.70 21.96 18.31
N PRO A 25 13.58 22.43 19.21
CA PRO A 25 14.35 21.56 20.08
C PRO A 25 13.47 20.60 20.89
N GLY A 26 13.89 19.34 21.00
CA GLY A 26 13.19 18.26 21.69
C GLY A 26 12.07 17.58 20.88
N ALA A 27 11.66 18.13 19.74
CA ALA A 27 10.56 17.55 18.93
C ALA A 27 10.92 16.21 18.29
N THR A 28 12.19 15.82 18.30
CA THR A 28 12.67 14.55 17.76
C THR A 28 12.98 13.51 18.83
N HIS A 29 12.61 13.75 20.09
CA HIS A 29 12.86 12.80 21.17
C HIS A 29 12.27 11.41 20.83
N GLY A 30 13.08 10.35 20.91
CA GLY A 30 12.64 8.98 20.60
C GLY A 30 12.57 8.60 19.12
N TRP A 31 12.95 9.49 18.19
CA TRP A 31 12.71 9.26 16.75
C TRP A 31 13.34 7.98 16.19
N ARG A 32 14.48 7.53 16.73
CA ARG A 32 15.17 6.31 16.24
C ARG A 32 14.37 5.06 16.58
N GLN A 33 13.73 5.04 17.74
CA GLN A 33 12.86 3.96 18.19
C GLN A 33 11.53 3.98 17.42
N ASP A 34 10.97 5.16 17.22
CA ASP A 34 9.65 5.32 16.60
C ASP A 34 9.68 5.19 15.07
N LEU A 35 10.84 5.40 14.43
CA LEU A 35 10.94 5.44 12.97
C LEU A 35 10.43 4.15 12.32
N ASP A 36 10.83 2.98 12.84
CA ASP A 36 10.41 1.71 12.25
C ASP A 36 8.89 1.48 12.42
N LEU A 37 8.32 1.89 13.55
CA LEU A 37 6.88 1.84 13.82
C LEU A 37 6.11 2.77 12.88
N LEU A 38 6.57 4.02 12.73
CA LEU A 38 5.95 5.01 11.86
C LEU A 38 6.03 4.62 10.38
N LEU A 39 7.15 4.05 9.95
CA LEU A 39 7.30 3.49 8.60
C LEU A 39 6.38 2.29 8.38
N GLY A 40 6.24 1.42 9.39
CA GLY A 40 5.28 0.31 9.38
C GLY A 40 3.85 0.80 9.21
N TYR A 41 3.43 1.76 10.04
CA TYR A 41 2.12 2.39 9.95
C TYR A 41 1.88 3.04 8.58
N LYS A 42 2.85 3.79 8.05
CA LYS A 42 2.75 4.37 6.70
C LYS A 42 2.67 3.33 5.60
N ARG A 43 3.35 2.19 5.76
CA ARG A 43 3.24 1.07 4.81
C ARG A 43 1.84 0.46 4.84
N ALA A 44 1.29 0.23 6.04
CA ALA A 44 -0.08 -0.25 6.19
C ALA A 44 -1.08 0.72 5.51
N GLN A 45 -0.96 2.03 5.76
CA GLN A 45 -1.79 3.05 5.10
C GLN A 45 -1.69 2.98 3.57
N SER A 46 -0.47 2.86 3.02
CA SER A 46 -0.24 2.73 1.57
C SER A 46 -0.94 1.50 1.00
N VAL A 47 -0.84 0.35 1.66
CA VAL A 47 -1.39 -0.92 1.17
C VAL A 47 -2.91 -0.84 0.98
N PHE A 48 -3.64 -0.23 1.93
CA PHE A 48 -5.08 -0.03 1.76
C PHE A 48 -5.39 0.77 0.50
N THR A 49 -4.66 1.87 0.27
CA THR A 49 -4.86 2.70 -0.93
C THR A 49 -4.44 1.99 -2.21
N ASP A 50 -3.41 1.14 -2.17
CA ASP A 50 -2.94 0.38 -3.32
C ASP A 50 -3.96 -0.71 -3.70
N VAL A 51 -4.56 -1.40 -2.72
CA VAL A 51 -5.64 -2.38 -2.94
C VAL A 51 -6.85 -1.73 -3.61
N VAL A 52 -7.32 -0.60 -3.07
CA VAL A 52 -8.46 0.13 -3.63
C VAL A 52 -8.13 0.63 -5.05
N ARG A 53 -6.94 1.20 -5.25
CA ARG A 53 -6.53 1.73 -6.57
C ARG A 53 -6.44 0.62 -7.62
N GLU A 54 -5.82 -0.51 -7.30
CA GLU A 54 -5.73 -1.63 -8.25
C GLU A 54 -7.12 -2.20 -8.58
N ALA A 55 -7.99 -2.39 -7.57
CA ALA A 55 -9.35 -2.86 -7.79
C ALA A 55 -10.16 -1.91 -8.68
N VAL A 56 -10.15 -0.61 -8.38
CA VAL A 56 -10.84 0.42 -9.19
C VAL A 56 -10.27 0.50 -10.60
N SER A 57 -8.94 0.39 -10.77
CA SER A 57 -8.28 0.49 -12.08
C SER A 57 -8.70 -0.61 -13.07
N LEU A 58 -9.18 -1.75 -12.57
CA LEU A 58 -9.70 -2.83 -13.42
C LEU A 58 -11.04 -2.48 -14.07
N GLY A 59 -11.84 -1.60 -13.45
CA GLY A 59 -13.18 -1.23 -13.95
C GLY A 59 -14.02 -2.45 -14.34
N ARG A 60 -14.59 -2.44 -15.55
CA ARG A 60 -15.39 -3.56 -16.09
C ARG A 60 -14.60 -4.85 -16.26
N ALA A 61 -13.27 -4.80 -16.39
CA ALA A 61 -12.44 -6.01 -16.51
C ALA A 61 -12.44 -6.84 -15.23
N ALA A 62 -12.79 -6.26 -14.07
CA ALA A 62 -12.95 -7.00 -12.82
C ALA A 62 -14.16 -7.95 -12.82
N ARG A 63 -15.09 -7.90 -13.80
CA ARG A 63 -16.31 -8.74 -13.78
C ARG A 63 -16.07 -10.22 -14.09
N SER A 64 -14.97 -10.52 -14.77
CA SER A 64 -14.63 -11.85 -15.26
C SER A 64 -13.16 -12.18 -15.00
N PRO A 65 -12.83 -13.46 -14.77
CA PRO A 65 -11.45 -13.90 -14.76
C PRO A 65 -10.76 -13.57 -16.09
N GLY A 66 -9.47 -13.22 -16.04
CA GLY A 66 -8.69 -12.91 -17.23
C GLY A 66 -7.31 -12.37 -16.91
N VAL A 67 -6.56 -12.05 -17.96
CA VAL A 67 -5.20 -11.50 -17.85
C VAL A 67 -5.15 -10.22 -16.99
N PRO A 68 -6.05 -9.23 -17.14
CA PRO A 68 -6.01 -8.01 -16.31
C PRO A 68 -6.14 -8.31 -14.80
N VAL A 69 -7.11 -9.15 -14.43
CA VAL A 69 -7.33 -9.57 -13.04
C VAL A 69 -6.12 -10.34 -12.49
N SER A 70 -5.55 -11.24 -13.30
CA SER A 70 -4.39 -12.04 -12.89
C SER A 70 -3.15 -11.17 -12.63
N LEU A 71 -2.91 -10.16 -13.47
CA LEU A 71 -1.82 -9.21 -13.28
C LEU A 71 -2.03 -8.33 -12.04
N ALA A 72 -3.24 -7.82 -11.83
CA ALA A 72 -3.58 -7.08 -10.63
C ALA A 72 -3.40 -7.94 -9.37
N ALA A 73 -3.85 -9.20 -9.40
CA ALA A 73 -3.69 -10.12 -8.29
C ALA A 73 -2.21 -10.42 -7.97
N ALA A 74 -1.35 -10.58 -8.98
CA ALA A 74 0.09 -10.77 -8.77
C ALA A 74 0.73 -9.53 -8.13
N ARG A 75 0.34 -8.32 -8.55
CA ARG A 75 0.81 -7.07 -7.94
C ARG A 75 0.36 -6.96 -6.49
N LEU A 76 -0.93 -7.19 -6.22
CA LEU A 76 -1.49 -7.15 -4.88
C LEU A 76 -0.86 -8.18 -3.95
N HIS A 77 -0.57 -9.39 -4.45
CA HIS A 77 0.17 -10.39 -3.68
C HIS A 77 1.55 -9.86 -3.25
N GLY A 78 2.28 -9.21 -4.16
CA GLY A 78 3.57 -8.58 -3.82
C GLY A 78 3.46 -7.45 -2.80
N ILE A 79 2.41 -6.63 -2.90
CA ILE A 79 2.14 -5.51 -1.97
C ILE A 79 1.80 -6.04 -0.58
N LEU A 80 0.91 -7.03 -0.48
CA LEU A 80 0.53 -7.66 0.79
C LEU A 80 1.72 -8.41 1.41
N SER A 81 2.51 -9.11 0.60
CA SER A 81 3.75 -9.78 1.04
C SER A 81 4.76 -8.81 1.64
N ALA A 82 4.93 -7.63 1.05
CA ALA A 82 5.81 -6.60 1.58
C ALA A 82 5.29 -5.93 2.87
N ALA A 83 4.05 -6.22 3.25
CA ALA A 83 3.33 -5.61 4.36
C ALA A 83 2.84 -6.60 5.43
N VAL A 84 3.30 -7.86 5.41
CA VAL A 84 2.92 -8.90 6.39
C VAL A 84 3.05 -8.42 7.82
N LEU A 85 4.26 -7.99 8.21
CA LEU A 85 4.54 -7.51 9.57
C LEU A 85 3.71 -6.27 9.94
N PRO A 86 3.71 -5.16 9.16
CA PRO A 86 2.95 -3.97 9.54
C PRO A 86 1.42 -4.15 9.51
N LEU A 87 0.91 -5.17 8.82
CA LEU A 87 -0.53 -5.51 8.81
C LEU A 87 -0.91 -6.60 9.83
N GLY A 88 0.07 -7.21 10.51
CA GLY A 88 -0.20 -8.32 11.43
C GLY A 88 -0.84 -9.52 10.75
N LEU A 89 -0.46 -9.82 9.50
CA LEU A 89 -1.02 -10.94 8.75
C LEU A 89 -0.34 -12.25 9.15
N ASP A 90 -1.12 -13.24 9.56
CA ASP A 90 -0.61 -14.61 9.78
C ASP A 90 -0.24 -15.29 8.46
N SER A 91 -0.92 -14.95 7.38
CA SER A 91 -0.64 -15.44 6.03
C SER A 91 -1.06 -14.43 4.96
N VAL A 92 -0.45 -14.54 3.77
CA VAL A 92 -0.76 -13.70 2.61
C VAL A 92 -1.58 -14.51 1.63
N PRO A 93 -2.74 -14.00 1.16
CA PRO A 93 -3.53 -14.71 0.16
C PRO A 93 -2.72 -14.88 -1.14
N GLY A 94 -2.87 -16.05 -1.76
CA GLY A 94 -2.25 -16.36 -3.03
C GLY A 94 -2.89 -15.58 -4.19
N PRO A 95 -2.21 -15.47 -5.35
CA PRO A 95 -2.75 -14.77 -6.53
C PRO A 95 -4.13 -15.29 -6.99
N ALA A 96 -4.41 -16.58 -6.82
CA ALA A 96 -5.71 -17.16 -7.17
C ALA A 96 -6.84 -16.67 -6.25
N GLU A 97 -6.58 -16.62 -4.94
CA GLU A 97 -7.55 -16.13 -3.95
C GLU A 97 -7.84 -14.65 -4.13
N ILE A 98 -6.78 -13.86 -4.40
CA ILE A 98 -6.90 -12.44 -4.71
C ILE A 98 -7.68 -12.23 -6.01
N SER A 99 -7.40 -13.01 -7.06
CA SER A 99 -8.15 -12.95 -8.33
C SER A 99 -9.64 -13.22 -8.11
N ALA A 100 -9.97 -14.24 -7.32
CA ALA A 100 -11.34 -14.56 -6.97
C ALA A 100 -12.01 -13.41 -6.19
N ALA A 101 -11.29 -12.77 -5.26
CA ALA A 101 -11.78 -11.61 -4.52
C ALA A 101 -12.05 -10.40 -5.42
N LEU A 102 -11.13 -10.08 -6.32
CA LEU A 102 -11.30 -9.00 -7.31
C LEU A 102 -12.50 -9.25 -8.21
N VAL A 103 -12.72 -10.51 -8.65
CA VAL A 103 -13.88 -10.85 -9.48
C VAL A 103 -15.20 -10.71 -8.72
N ARG A 104 -15.25 -11.16 -7.47
CA ARG A 104 -16.43 -10.96 -6.62
C ARG A 104 -16.72 -9.48 -6.39
N TRP A 105 -15.68 -8.68 -6.14
CA TRP A 105 -15.81 -7.23 -5.97
C TRP A 105 -16.31 -6.55 -7.27
N GLY A 106 -15.72 -6.88 -8.41
CA GLY A 106 -16.11 -6.32 -9.71
C GLY A 106 -17.55 -6.65 -10.13
N ARG A 107 -18.08 -7.80 -9.71
CA ARG A 107 -19.49 -8.17 -9.95
C ARG A 107 -20.48 -7.42 -9.05
N THR A 108 -20.04 -6.88 -7.93
CA THR A 108 -20.90 -6.21 -6.94
C THR A 108 -20.87 -4.68 -7.06
N HIS A 109 -19.82 -4.09 -7.64
CA HIS A 109 -19.58 -2.63 -7.61
C HIS A 109 -19.54 -1.95 -8.98
N ALA A 110 -19.87 -2.64 -10.08
CA ALA A 110 -19.62 -2.10 -11.42
C ALA A 110 -20.75 -1.26 -12.03
N ASP A 111 -21.76 -0.86 -11.24
CA ASP A 111 -22.87 -0.01 -11.68
C ASP A 111 -22.75 1.46 -11.22
N GLU A 112 -21.72 1.81 -10.44
CA GLU A 112 -21.38 3.21 -10.18
C GLU A 112 -20.59 3.78 -11.37
N GLU A 113 -21.30 4.19 -12.43
CA GLU A 113 -20.77 5.25 -13.29
C GLU A 113 -20.62 6.53 -12.46
N PRO A 114 -19.52 7.30 -12.59
CA PRO A 114 -19.50 8.65 -12.07
C PRO A 114 -20.67 9.44 -12.71
N PRO A 115 -21.42 10.27 -11.95
CA PRO A 115 -22.53 11.03 -12.51
C PRO A 115 -22.02 11.83 -13.73
N GLY A 116 -22.69 11.62 -14.86
CA GLY A 116 -22.17 11.94 -16.18
C GLY A 116 -21.80 13.41 -16.38
N THR A 117 -20.74 13.62 -17.16
CA THR A 117 -20.57 14.85 -17.92
C THR A 117 -21.41 14.70 -19.21
N GLN A 118 -22.64 15.22 -19.17
CA GLN A 118 -23.33 15.68 -20.37
C GLN A 118 -22.64 16.93 -20.92
#